data_AF-A0AA39Q069-F1
#
_entry.id   AF-A0AA39Q069-F1
#
_cell.length_a   1.000
_cell.length_b   1.000
_cell.length_c   1.000
_cell.angle_alpha   90.00
_cell.angle_beta   90.00
_cell.angle_gamma   90.00
#
_symmetry.space_group_name_H-M   'P 1'
#
loop_
_entity.id
_entity.type
_entity.pdbx_description
1 polymer ?
#
loop_
_entity_poly.entity_id
_entity_poly.type
_entity_poly.pdbx_seq_one_letter_code
_entity_poly.pdbx_strand_id
1 'polypeptide(L)'
;MVVEVLCGRKLWYIFQCHGSSADDSMIEEYMGDWAPGFIPSPDEWEAKLVLLEHGSAFYMCPDTHHTMLTLENLIVKGHHIYAMTTLAKSVMGWIHTCILEYRIANVIHPELHKLLLCIMCHFYRVMTNDNDKGFHYLEIPEMSRNGLLDIITLGNLCIFSFMLLPCIEESHEQVKIAIATATGAYLSLIRKTFWTLGFITNDFNGKETDNEGSFDEEEQSQSGDQDEENSEDASGSEYKP
;
A
#
# COMPACT_ATOMS: atom_id res chain seq x y z
N MET A 1 -6.26 -13.95 -4.94
CA MET A 1 -6.11 -15.30 -5.53
C MET A 1 -7.41 -16.08 -5.36
N VAL A 2 -7.72 -16.97 -6.30
CA VAL A 2 -8.86 -17.89 -6.24
C VAL A 2 -8.36 -19.32 -6.35
N VAL A 3 -8.86 -20.21 -5.50
CA VAL A 3 -8.55 -21.64 -5.51
C VAL A 3 -9.84 -22.44 -5.57
N GLU A 4 -10.02 -23.21 -6.65
CA GLU A 4 -11.15 -24.12 -6.84
C GLU A 4 -10.67 -25.56 -6.65
N VAL A 5 -11.34 -26.33 -5.80
CA VAL A 5 -11.01 -27.74 -5.55
C VAL A 5 -11.78 -28.63 -6.50
N LEU A 6 -11.07 -29.21 -7.46
CA LEU A 6 -11.64 -30.12 -8.47
C LEU A 6 -11.75 -31.56 -7.96
N CYS A 7 -10.89 -31.97 -7.03
CA CYS A 7 -10.92 -33.28 -6.37
C CYS A 7 -10.06 -33.25 -5.11
N GLY A 8 -10.40 -34.02 -4.09
CA GLY A 8 -9.64 -34.13 -2.84
C GLY A 8 -9.99 -33.07 -1.81
N ARG A 9 -9.11 -32.90 -0.81
CA ARG A 9 -9.27 -31.97 0.32
C ARG A 9 -7.98 -31.25 0.68
N LYS A 10 -8.13 -30.00 1.11
CA LYS A 10 -7.04 -29.13 1.53
C LYS A 10 -7.44 -28.29 2.72
N LEU A 11 -6.55 -28.17 3.69
CA LEU A 11 -6.71 -27.27 4.83
C LEU A 11 -5.85 -26.02 4.61
N TRP A 12 -6.48 -24.85 4.72
CA TRP A 12 -5.83 -23.55 4.65
C TRP A 12 -5.76 -22.94 6.03
N TYR A 13 -4.59 -22.42 6.37
CA TYR A 13 -4.38 -21.59 7.55
C TYR A 13 -4.19 -20.16 7.06
N ILE A 14 -5.09 -19.27 7.45
CA ILE A 14 -5.02 -17.84 7.16
C ILE A 14 -4.62 -17.13 8.44
N PHE A 15 -3.51 -16.42 8.40
CA PHE A 15 -2.98 -15.75 9.59
C PHE A 15 -3.36 -14.26 9.55
N GLN A 16 -3.78 -13.74 10.70
CA GLN A 16 -4.18 -12.35 10.90
C GLN A 16 -3.58 -11.82 12.19
N CYS A 17 -3.05 -10.59 12.16
CA CYS A 17 -2.45 -9.96 13.33
C CYS A 17 -3.54 -9.31 14.21
N HIS A 18 -3.46 -9.48 15.53
CA HIS A 18 -4.38 -8.89 16.49
C HIS A 18 -4.20 -7.37 16.54
N GLY A 19 -5.31 -6.64 16.47
CA GLY A 19 -5.28 -5.17 16.62
C GLY A 19 -4.79 -4.40 15.38
N SER A 20 -4.41 -5.09 14.30
CA SER A 20 -4.18 -4.45 13.01
C SER A 20 -5.49 -3.92 12.44
N SER A 21 -5.62 -2.59 12.44
CA SER A 21 -6.59 -1.92 11.59
C SER A 21 -6.05 -1.95 10.15
N ALA A 22 -6.42 -2.99 9.41
CA ALA A 22 -6.32 -3.11 7.95
C ALA A 22 -4.95 -3.39 7.29
N ASP A 23 -3.81 -3.23 7.99
CA ASP A 23 -2.46 -3.36 7.42
C ASP A 23 -1.66 -4.53 8.02
N ASP A 24 -2.05 -5.76 7.65
CA ASP A 24 -1.33 -7.01 7.96
C ASP A 24 -0.16 -7.25 6.98
N SER A 25 0.50 -6.17 6.56
CA SER A 25 1.39 -6.11 5.39
C SER A 25 2.74 -5.47 5.76
N MET A 26 3.20 -5.69 6.98
CA MET A 26 4.48 -5.12 7.43
C MET A 26 5.63 -6.02 6.98
N ILE A 27 6.58 -5.47 6.22
CA ILE A 27 7.74 -6.23 5.71
C ILE A 27 8.59 -6.80 6.86
N GLU A 28 8.61 -6.11 8.00
CA GLU A 28 9.34 -6.50 9.21
C GLU A 28 8.89 -7.88 9.72
N GLU A 29 7.62 -8.24 9.51
CA GLU A 29 7.07 -9.56 9.87
C GLU A 29 7.76 -10.70 9.10
N TYR A 30 8.23 -10.40 7.89
CA TYR A 30 8.91 -11.35 7.03
C TYR A 30 10.44 -11.31 7.13
N MET A 31 11.00 -10.22 7.64
CA MET A 31 12.45 -10.03 7.79
C MET A 31 13.01 -10.64 9.09
N GLY A 32 12.15 -11.04 10.03
CA GLY A 32 12.52 -11.76 11.26
C GLY A 32 12.82 -13.26 11.03
N ASP A 33 12.65 -14.07 12.08
CA ASP A 33 12.81 -15.54 12.04
C ASP A 33 11.65 -16.26 11.33
N TRP A 34 11.10 -15.64 10.28
CA TRP A 34 9.99 -16.23 9.54
C TRP A 34 10.45 -17.54 8.88
N ALA A 35 9.70 -18.62 9.13
CA ALA A 35 9.90 -19.93 8.52
C ALA A 35 8.55 -20.50 8.07
N PRO A 36 8.49 -21.19 6.91
CA PRO A 36 7.27 -21.85 6.48
C PRO A 36 6.72 -22.79 7.56
N GLY A 37 5.52 -22.49 8.08
CA GLY A 37 4.87 -23.28 9.14
C GLY A 37 5.04 -22.75 10.56
N PHE A 38 5.70 -21.59 10.76
CA PHE A 38 5.77 -20.91 12.04
C PHE A 38 4.68 -19.83 12.15
N ILE A 39 3.94 -19.80 13.26
CA ILE A 39 3.06 -18.69 13.61
C ILE A 39 3.95 -17.65 14.29
N PRO A 40 4.14 -16.45 13.70
CA PRO A 40 4.80 -15.37 14.43
C PRO A 40 3.96 -15.14 15.69
N SER A 41 4.53 -15.30 16.88
CA SER A 41 3.89 -15.12 18.21
C SER A 41 2.36 -15.44 18.28
N PRO A 42 1.93 -16.57 18.89
CA PRO A 42 0.51 -16.90 19.02
C PRO A 42 -0.31 -15.88 19.84
N ASP A 43 0.35 -14.99 20.59
CA ASP A 43 -0.30 -13.89 21.32
C ASP A 43 -0.61 -12.70 20.41
N GLU A 44 0.10 -12.57 19.29
CA GLU A 44 -0.05 -11.49 18.31
C GLU A 44 -0.82 -11.95 17.06
N TRP A 45 -0.90 -13.25 16.79
CA TRP A 45 -1.52 -13.78 15.57
C TRP A 45 -2.63 -14.79 15.82
N GLU A 46 -3.75 -14.60 15.11
CA GLU A 46 -4.84 -15.57 15.01
C GLU A 46 -4.70 -16.38 13.71
N ALA A 47 -4.85 -17.70 13.80
CA ALA A 47 -4.94 -18.57 12.62
C ALA A 47 -6.40 -19.01 12.38
N LYS A 48 -6.97 -18.60 11.25
CA LYS A 48 -8.28 -19.05 10.77
C LYS A 48 -8.11 -20.25 9.85
N LEU A 49 -8.73 -21.36 10.21
CA LEU A 49 -8.68 -22.60 9.45
C LEU A 49 -9.85 -22.66 8.47
N VAL A 50 -9.53 -22.93 7.19
CA VAL A 50 -10.52 -23.09 6.12
C VAL A 50 -10.30 -24.46 5.47
N LEU A 51 -11.25 -25.37 5.67
CA LEU A 51 -11.26 -26.66 4.99
C LEU A 51 -11.92 -26.49 3.61
N LEU A 52 -11.18 -26.84 2.56
CA LEU A 52 -11.67 -26.84 1.19
C LEU A 52 -11.86 -28.28 0.71
N GLU A 53 -13.07 -28.57 0.27
CA GLU A 53 -13.49 -29.88 -0.25
C GLU A 53 -13.88 -29.76 -1.73
N HIS A 54 -14.08 -30.89 -2.41
CA HIS A 54 -14.54 -30.92 -3.81
C HIS A 54 -15.73 -29.97 -4.06
N GLY A 55 -15.58 -29.10 -5.07
CA GLY A 55 -16.57 -28.08 -5.44
C GLY A 55 -16.43 -26.77 -4.66
N SER A 56 -15.56 -26.68 -3.66
CA SER A 56 -15.28 -25.44 -2.94
C SER A 56 -14.48 -24.47 -3.80
N ALA A 57 -14.78 -23.18 -3.67
CA ALA A 57 -13.97 -22.09 -4.19
C ALA A 57 -13.59 -21.14 -3.05
N PHE A 58 -12.30 -20.82 -2.94
CA PHE A 58 -11.75 -19.95 -1.91
C PHE A 58 -11.13 -18.71 -2.53
N TYR A 59 -11.55 -17.53 -2.04
CA TYR A 59 -11.07 -16.23 -2.48
C TYR A 59 -10.23 -15.61 -1.38
N MET A 60 -8.99 -15.28 -1.69
CA MET A 60 -8.04 -14.70 -0.75
C MET A 60 -7.56 -13.34 -1.26
N CYS A 61 -7.48 -12.38 -0.35
CA CYS A 61 -6.93 -11.06 -0.65
C CYS A 61 -5.44 -11.16 -1.05
N PRO A 62 -4.91 -10.20 -1.81
CA PRO A 62 -3.48 -10.08 -2.02
C PRO A 62 -2.73 -9.92 -0.69
N ASP A 63 -1.47 -10.34 -0.67
CA ASP A 63 -0.57 -10.22 0.48
C ASP A 63 -1.14 -10.77 1.80
N THR A 64 -1.97 -11.81 1.72
CA THR A 64 -2.50 -12.49 2.89
C THR A 64 -1.56 -13.59 3.32
N HIS A 65 -1.13 -13.56 4.58
CA HIS A 65 -0.27 -14.58 5.15
C HIS A 65 -1.02 -15.92 5.26
N HIS A 66 -0.47 -16.99 4.70
CA HIS A 66 -1.13 -18.28 4.70
C HIS A 66 -0.16 -19.46 4.58
N THR A 67 -0.61 -20.62 5.08
CA THR A 67 -0.01 -21.91 4.75
C THR A 67 -1.10 -22.93 4.43
N MET A 68 -0.72 -24.02 3.80
CA MET A 68 -1.67 -25.00 3.30
C MET A 68 -1.18 -26.43 3.53
N LEU A 69 -2.11 -27.28 3.95
CA LEU A 69 -1.88 -28.70 4.14
C LEU A 69 -2.80 -29.49 3.22
N THR A 70 -2.21 -30.27 2.32
CA THR A 70 -2.94 -31.21 1.46
C THR A 70 -3.26 -32.46 2.27
N LEU A 71 -4.55 -32.74 2.48
CA LEU A 71 -4.99 -33.84 3.36
C LEU A 71 -5.13 -35.18 2.62
N GLU A 72 -5.34 -35.14 1.31
CA GLU A 72 -5.46 -36.31 0.43
C GLU A 72 -5.06 -35.93 -1.01
N ASN A 73 -5.00 -36.91 -1.92
CA ASN A 73 -4.73 -36.64 -3.34
C ASN A 73 -5.67 -35.55 -3.88
N LEU A 74 -5.09 -34.46 -4.36
CA LEU A 74 -5.79 -33.21 -4.58
C LEU A 74 -5.50 -32.67 -5.99
N ILE A 75 -6.56 -32.20 -6.65
CA ILE A 75 -6.45 -31.40 -7.87
C ILE A 75 -7.15 -30.07 -7.60
N VAL A 76 -6.42 -28.97 -7.82
CA VAL A 76 -6.95 -27.61 -7.71
C VAL A 76 -6.74 -26.83 -8.99
N LYS A 77 -7.61 -25.87 -9.23
CA LYS A 77 -7.45 -24.82 -10.24
C LYS A 77 -7.21 -23.49 -9.52
N GLY A 78 -6.09 -22.84 -9.79
CA GLY A 78 -5.70 -21.57 -9.18
C GLY A 78 -5.76 -20.42 -10.19
N HIS A 79 -6.20 -19.24 -9.75
CA HIS A 79 -6.12 -18.00 -10.52
C HIS A 79 -5.62 -16.84 -9.65
N HIS A 80 -4.76 -16.00 -10.21
CA HIS A 80 -4.43 -14.69 -9.63
C HIS A 80 -5.33 -13.65 -10.27
N ILE A 81 -6.03 -12.87 -9.45
CA ILE A 81 -6.91 -11.79 -9.88
C ILE A 81 -6.38 -10.52 -9.22
N TYR A 82 -6.15 -9.49 -10.03
CA TYR A 82 -5.72 -8.17 -9.59
C TYR A 82 -6.91 -7.21 -9.74
N ALA A 83 -7.29 -6.57 -8.64
CA ALA A 83 -8.45 -5.70 -8.60
C ALA A 83 -8.05 -4.33 -8.04
N MET A 84 -8.65 -3.27 -8.58
CA MET A 84 -8.37 -1.89 -8.18
C MET A 84 -8.63 -1.64 -6.69
N THR A 85 -9.67 -2.28 -6.14
CA THR A 85 -10.03 -2.21 -4.72
C THR A 85 -9.00 -2.83 -3.77
N THR A 86 -8.02 -3.55 -4.30
CA THR A 86 -6.94 -4.18 -3.53
C THR A 86 -5.56 -3.84 -4.11
N LEU A 87 -5.47 -2.69 -4.80
CA LEU A 87 -4.26 -2.27 -5.52
C LEU A 87 -3.08 -2.09 -4.56
N ALA A 88 -3.24 -1.34 -3.47
CA ALA A 88 -2.18 -1.18 -2.48
C ALA A 88 -1.65 -2.53 -1.97
N LYS A 89 -2.54 -3.45 -1.56
CA LYS A 89 -2.15 -4.80 -1.11
C LYS A 89 -1.47 -5.62 -2.21
N SER A 90 -1.88 -5.46 -3.47
CA SER A 90 -1.22 -6.13 -4.61
C SER A 90 0.19 -5.60 -4.83
N VAL A 91 0.39 -4.30 -4.68
CA VAL A 91 1.72 -3.67 -4.76
C VAL A 91 2.60 -4.15 -3.62
N MET A 92 2.11 -4.11 -2.38
CA MET A 92 2.86 -4.55 -1.20
C MET A 92 3.26 -6.02 -1.31
N GLY A 93 2.32 -6.91 -1.63
CA GLY A 93 2.64 -8.33 -1.80
C GLY A 93 3.63 -8.61 -2.92
N TRP A 94 3.61 -7.83 -3.99
CA TRP A 94 4.63 -7.94 -5.04
C TRP A 94 6.01 -7.50 -4.52
N ILE A 95 6.10 -6.37 -3.81
CA ILE A 95 7.34 -5.87 -3.20
C ILE A 95 7.89 -6.89 -2.19
N HIS A 96 7.03 -7.42 -1.31
CA HIS A 96 7.40 -8.47 -0.35
C HIS A 96 7.96 -9.69 -1.07
N THR A 97 7.27 -10.17 -2.10
CA THR A 97 7.74 -11.30 -2.92
C THR A 97 9.10 -11.02 -3.56
N CYS A 98 9.36 -9.79 -4.01
CA CYS A 98 10.65 -9.41 -4.57
C CYS A 98 11.76 -9.40 -3.51
N ILE A 99 11.51 -8.85 -2.31
CA ILE A 99 12.51 -8.73 -1.24
C ILE A 99 12.83 -10.09 -0.62
N LEU A 100 11.82 -10.94 -0.47
CA LEU A 100 11.90 -12.19 0.27
C LEU A 100 12.13 -13.40 -0.66
N GLU A 101 12.00 -13.18 -1.97
CA GLU A 101 12.20 -14.16 -3.03
C GLU A 101 11.44 -15.47 -2.74
N TYR A 102 12.13 -16.61 -2.89
CA TYR A 102 11.60 -17.95 -2.66
C TYR A 102 11.35 -18.30 -1.19
N ARG A 103 11.58 -17.39 -0.24
CA ARG A 103 11.26 -17.65 1.16
C ARG A 103 9.74 -17.76 1.32
N ILE A 104 8.98 -16.85 0.73
CA ILE A 104 7.53 -16.74 0.97
C ILE A 104 6.65 -17.16 -0.21
N ALA A 105 7.19 -17.20 -1.43
CA ALA A 105 6.43 -17.54 -2.62
C ALA A 105 7.21 -18.51 -3.51
N ASN A 106 6.51 -19.47 -4.11
CA ASN A 106 7.12 -20.46 -4.99
C ASN A 106 7.46 -19.89 -6.38
N VAL A 107 6.88 -18.74 -6.72
CA VAL A 107 6.94 -18.11 -8.04
C VAL A 107 6.88 -16.59 -7.86
N ILE A 108 7.80 -15.88 -8.51
CA ILE A 108 7.67 -14.43 -8.75
C ILE A 108 6.84 -14.28 -10.02
N HIS A 109 5.92 -13.31 -10.04
CA HIS A 109 5.07 -12.99 -11.19
C HIS A 109 5.57 -11.70 -11.91
N PRO A 110 6.58 -11.75 -12.79
CA PRO A 110 7.05 -10.59 -13.57
C PRO A 110 5.93 -9.84 -14.32
N GLU A 111 4.92 -10.56 -14.77
CA GLU A 111 3.75 -10.02 -15.45
C GLU A 111 2.94 -9.07 -14.57
N LEU A 112 2.94 -9.27 -13.24
CA LEU A 112 2.27 -8.38 -12.31
C LEU A 112 2.96 -7.01 -12.27
N HIS A 113 4.30 -6.97 -12.29
CA HIS A 113 5.04 -5.71 -12.35
C HIS A 113 4.63 -4.88 -13.56
N LYS A 114 4.62 -5.50 -14.74
CA LYS A 114 4.18 -4.85 -15.98
C LYS A 114 2.75 -4.34 -15.89
N LEU A 115 1.84 -5.16 -15.34
CA LEU A 115 0.45 -4.78 -15.16
C LEU A 115 0.34 -3.54 -14.26
N LEU A 116 1.07 -3.50 -13.14
CA LEU A 116 1.08 -2.37 -12.21
C LEU A 116 1.60 -1.09 -12.87
N LEU A 117 2.69 -1.17 -13.65
CA LEU A 117 3.19 -0.02 -14.43
C LEU A 117 2.15 0.47 -15.45
N CYS A 118 1.48 -0.45 -16.14
CA CYS A 118 0.41 -0.13 -17.08
C CYS A 118 -0.79 0.55 -16.40
N ILE A 119 -1.16 0.12 -15.19
CA ILE A 119 -2.23 0.74 -14.40
C ILE A 119 -1.90 2.20 -14.10
N MET A 120 -0.65 2.54 -13.74
CA MET A 120 -0.26 3.94 -13.52
C MET A 120 -0.40 4.79 -14.79
N CYS A 121 0.05 4.26 -15.93
CA CYS A 121 -0.14 4.92 -17.23
C CYS A 121 -1.63 5.10 -17.57
N HIS A 122 -2.46 4.11 -17.24
CA HIS A 122 -3.91 4.17 -17.43
C HIS A 122 -4.53 5.27 -16.56
N PHE A 123 -4.19 5.35 -15.26
CA PHE A 123 -4.64 6.42 -14.37
C PHE A 123 -4.30 7.80 -14.92
N TYR A 124 -3.05 8.01 -15.30
CA TYR A 124 -2.64 9.27 -15.91
C TYR A 124 -3.48 9.60 -17.14
N ARG A 125 -3.65 8.64 -18.06
CA ARG A 125 -4.42 8.85 -19.30
C ARG A 125 -5.86 9.26 -18.99
N VAL A 126 -6.55 8.53 -18.12
CA VAL A 126 -7.97 8.78 -17.86
C VAL A 126 -8.18 10.06 -17.04
N MET A 127 -7.31 10.35 -16.06
CA MET A 127 -7.42 11.56 -15.23
C MET A 127 -6.95 12.85 -15.92
N THR A 128 -6.20 12.73 -17.02
CA THR A 128 -5.75 13.89 -17.80
C THR A 128 -6.57 14.16 -19.04
N ASN A 129 -7.31 13.18 -19.56
CA ASN A 129 -8.06 13.33 -20.79
C ASN A 129 -9.51 13.78 -20.51
N ASP A 130 -9.75 15.09 -20.59
CA ASP A 130 -11.07 15.70 -20.34
C ASP A 130 -12.18 15.29 -21.32
N ASN A 131 -11.83 14.65 -22.44
CA ASN A 131 -12.76 14.27 -23.50
C ASN A 131 -13.46 12.92 -23.26
N ASP A 132 -13.07 12.16 -22.23
CA ASP A 132 -13.49 10.77 -22.04
C ASP A 132 -14.33 10.59 -20.75
N LYS A 133 -15.14 11.58 -20.36
CA LYS A 133 -15.89 11.57 -19.08
C LYS A 133 -17.08 10.59 -19.02
N GLY A 134 -17.30 9.80 -20.07
CA GLY A 134 -18.54 9.03 -20.27
C GLY A 134 -18.60 7.66 -19.59
N PHE A 135 -17.48 7.00 -19.28
CA PHE A 135 -17.50 5.57 -18.91
C PHE A 135 -16.52 5.11 -17.81
N HIS A 136 -15.71 5.98 -17.21
CA HIS A 136 -14.50 5.53 -16.47
C HIS A 136 -14.56 5.63 -14.93
N TYR A 137 -15.71 5.97 -14.33
CA TYR A 137 -15.78 6.15 -12.87
C TYR A 137 -15.57 4.87 -12.05
N LEU A 138 -15.74 3.68 -12.64
CA LEU A 138 -15.54 2.40 -11.98
C LEU A 138 -14.10 1.85 -12.11
N GLU A 139 -13.28 2.45 -12.97
CA GLU A 139 -11.94 1.94 -13.34
C GLU A 139 -10.78 2.74 -12.72
N ILE A 140 -11.08 3.88 -12.11
CA ILE A 140 -10.10 4.76 -11.44
C ILE A 140 -10.37 4.70 -9.93
N PRO A 141 -9.32 4.73 -9.08
CA PRO A 141 -9.49 4.97 -7.66
C PRO A 141 -10.35 6.20 -7.45
N GLU A 142 -11.34 6.10 -6.57
CA GLU A 142 -12.09 7.25 -6.14
C GLU A 142 -11.10 8.29 -5.58
N MET A 143 -11.29 9.59 -5.85
CA MET A 143 -10.46 10.65 -5.25
C MET A 143 -10.77 10.86 -3.75
N SER A 144 -11.10 9.77 -3.06
CA SER A 144 -11.16 9.66 -1.61
C SER A 144 -9.74 9.45 -1.05
N ARG A 145 -9.61 9.53 0.28
CA ARG A 145 -8.33 9.28 0.96
C ARG A 145 -7.70 7.95 0.54
N ASN A 146 -8.49 6.89 0.45
CA ASN A 146 -7.99 5.55 0.13
C ASN A 146 -7.53 5.45 -1.32
N GLY A 147 -8.29 6.00 -2.27
CA GLY A 147 -7.86 5.97 -3.67
C GLY A 147 -6.66 6.85 -3.96
N LEU A 148 -6.47 7.96 -3.22
CA LEU A 148 -5.21 8.72 -3.28
C LEU A 148 -4.03 7.90 -2.73
N LEU A 149 -4.22 7.17 -1.63
CA LEU A 149 -3.21 6.26 -1.09
C LEU A 149 -2.87 5.13 -2.07
N ASP A 150 -3.84 4.57 -2.79
CA ASP A 150 -3.59 3.59 -3.84
C ASP A 150 -2.70 4.17 -4.97
N ILE A 151 -2.99 5.40 -5.42
CA ILE A 151 -2.18 6.10 -6.44
C ILE A 151 -0.76 6.36 -5.91
N ILE A 152 -0.61 6.80 -4.67
CA ILE A 152 0.70 7.04 -4.06
C ILE A 152 1.47 5.73 -3.91
N THR A 153 0.81 4.66 -3.47
CA THR A 153 1.41 3.33 -3.31
C THR A 153 1.93 2.82 -4.64
N LEU A 154 1.12 2.90 -5.69
CA LEU A 154 1.54 2.53 -7.04
C LEU A 154 2.64 3.45 -7.60
N GLY A 155 2.60 4.73 -7.28
CA GLY A 155 3.64 5.70 -7.64
C GLY A 155 4.98 5.42 -7.00
N ASN A 156 4.98 5.06 -5.72
CA ASN A 156 6.17 4.61 -4.99
C ASN A 156 6.76 3.38 -5.67
N LEU A 157 5.93 2.40 -6.04
CA LEU A 157 6.40 1.27 -6.84
C LEU A 157 7.07 1.73 -8.13
N CYS A 158 6.46 2.65 -8.89
CA CYS A 158 7.06 3.14 -10.15
C CYS A 158 8.44 3.77 -9.92
N ILE A 159 8.57 4.64 -8.92
CA ILE A 159 9.82 5.32 -8.57
C ILE A 159 10.90 4.31 -8.16
N PHE A 160 10.56 3.36 -7.30
CA PHE A 160 11.52 2.39 -6.76
C PHE A 160 11.71 1.14 -7.63
N SER A 161 10.96 0.99 -8.73
CA SER A 161 11.01 -0.19 -9.60
C SER A 161 12.40 -0.51 -10.13
N PHE A 162 13.26 0.50 -10.35
CA PHE A 162 14.64 0.25 -10.76
C PHE A 162 15.45 -0.54 -9.74
N MET A 163 15.17 -0.36 -8.44
CA MET A 163 15.84 -1.10 -7.36
C MET A 163 15.34 -2.55 -7.27
N LEU A 164 14.14 -2.81 -7.78
CA LEU A 164 13.49 -4.13 -7.78
C LEU A 164 13.73 -4.90 -9.08
N LEU A 165 14.43 -4.30 -10.07
CA LEU A 165 14.80 -4.95 -11.33
C LEU A 165 15.58 -6.28 -11.17
N PRO A 166 16.49 -6.46 -10.19
CA PRO A 166 17.16 -7.74 -9.99
C PRO A 166 16.20 -8.91 -9.74
N CYS A 167 14.99 -8.64 -9.23
CA CYS A 167 13.96 -9.64 -8.98
C CYS A 167 13.20 -10.05 -10.26
N ILE A 168 13.47 -9.40 -11.40
CA ILE A 168 12.74 -9.58 -12.66
C ILE A 168 13.74 -10.11 -13.72
N GLU A 169 13.65 -11.39 -14.06
CA GLU A 169 14.55 -12.07 -15.02
C GLU A 169 14.29 -11.70 -16.51
N GLU A 170 13.89 -10.47 -16.81
CA GLU A 170 13.50 -10.07 -18.17
C GLU A 170 14.49 -9.11 -18.85
N SER A 171 14.35 -8.96 -20.18
CA SER A 171 15.19 -8.03 -20.96
C SER A 171 15.10 -6.62 -20.38
N HIS A 172 16.20 -6.16 -19.79
CA HIS A 172 16.22 -4.94 -19.00
C HIS A 172 15.75 -3.70 -19.77
N GLU A 173 15.91 -3.63 -21.09
CA GLU A 173 15.65 -2.39 -21.83
C GLU A 173 14.16 -2.03 -21.94
N GLN A 174 13.30 -2.99 -22.31
CA GLN A 174 11.87 -2.72 -22.42
C GLN A 174 11.24 -2.40 -21.07
N VAL A 175 11.67 -3.10 -20.02
CA VAL A 175 11.20 -2.86 -18.65
C VAL A 175 11.64 -1.48 -18.16
N LYS A 176 12.87 -1.05 -18.43
CA LYS A 176 13.34 0.31 -18.09
C LYS A 176 12.49 1.41 -18.76
N ILE A 177 12.14 1.24 -20.03
CA ILE A 177 11.27 2.18 -20.76
C ILE A 177 9.89 2.23 -20.11
N ALA A 178 9.31 1.07 -19.76
CA ALA A 178 8.02 1.00 -19.09
C ALA A 178 8.06 1.69 -17.71
N ILE A 179 9.10 1.45 -16.91
CA ILE A 179 9.31 2.10 -15.61
C ILE A 179 9.41 3.61 -15.77
N ALA A 180 10.24 4.08 -16.69
CA ALA A 180 10.40 5.52 -16.94
C ALA A 180 9.08 6.18 -17.37
N THR A 181 8.33 5.51 -18.24
CA THR A 181 7.01 5.97 -18.71
C THR A 181 6.00 6.07 -17.57
N ALA A 182 5.87 5.01 -16.77
CA ALA A 182 4.96 4.99 -15.62
C ALA A 182 5.35 6.00 -14.54
N THR A 183 6.65 6.17 -14.29
CA THR A 183 7.16 7.19 -13.36
C THR A 183 6.84 8.59 -13.86
N GLY A 184 7.03 8.88 -15.14
CA GLY A 184 6.66 10.16 -15.74
C GLY A 184 5.16 10.44 -15.66
N ALA A 185 4.34 9.41 -15.88
CA ALA A 185 2.88 9.46 -15.73
C ALA A 185 2.48 9.80 -14.28
N TYR A 186 3.05 9.11 -13.29
CA TYR A 186 2.82 9.39 -11.87
C TYR A 186 3.20 10.82 -11.47
N LEU A 187 4.42 11.27 -11.82
CA LEU A 187 4.89 12.61 -11.47
C LEU A 187 4.02 13.70 -12.10
N SER A 188 3.54 13.48 -13.33
CA SER A 188 2.64 14.41 -14.00
C SER A 188 1.26 14.44 -13.35
N LEU A 189 0.75 13.28 -12.93
CA LEU A 189 -0.51 13.16 -12.21
C LEU A 189 -0.48 13.89 -10.87
N ILE A 190 0.55 13.64 -10.06
CA ILE A 190 0.76 14.28 -8.76
C ILE A 190 0.89 15.79 -8.92
N ARG A 191 1.67 16.28 -9.90
CA ARG A 191 1.73 17.72 -10.18
C ARG A 191 0.33 18.27 -10.46
N LYS A 192 -0.44 17.66 -11.37
CA LYS A 192 -1.78 18.14 -11.71
C LYS A 192 -2.71 18.19 -10.49
N THR A 193 -2.70 17.16 -9.64
CA THR A 193 -3.53 17.12 -8.43
C THR A 193 -3.12 18.18 -7.41
N PHE A 194 -1.82 18.34 -7.14
CA PHE A 194 -1.31 19.41 -6.26
C PHE A 194 -1.63 20.81 -6.77
N TRP A 195 -1.47 21.08 -8.07
CA TRP A 195 -1.84 22.37 -8.65
C TRP A 195 -3.34 22.64 -8.50
N THR A 196 -4.19 21.64 -8.75
CA THR A 196 -5.66 21.77 -8.59
C THR A 196 -6.07 22.04 -7.14
N LEU A 197 -5.46 21.33 -6.17
CA LEU A 197 -5.71 21.53 -4.74
C LEU A 197 -5.19 22.87 -4.21
N GLY A 198 -4.06 23.35 -4.75
CA GLY A 198 -3.50 24.67 -4.43
C GLY A 198 -4.41 25.81 -4.89
N PHE A 199 -5.11 25.66 -6.02
CA PHE A 199 -6.14 26.62 -6.43
C PHE A 199 -7.36 26.61 -5.50
N ILE A 200 -7.85 25.43 -5.12
CA ILE A 200 -9.01 25.31 -4.22
C ILE A 200 -8.73 25.93 -2.85
N THR A 201 -7.55 25.69 -2.28
CA THR A 201 -7.17 26.25 -0.96
C THR A 201 -6.94 27.77 -0.98
N ASN A 202 -6.44 28.33 -2.09
CA ASN A 202 -6.31 29.78 -2.25
C ASN A 202 -7.65 30.48 -2.49
N ASP A 203 -8.61 29.84 -3.17
CA ASP A 203 -9.97 30.38 -3.35
C ASP A 203 -10.77 30.43 -2.04
N PHE A 204 -10.47 29.56 -1.06
CA PHE A 204 -11.09 29.61 0.27
C PHE A 204 -10.53 30.72 1.18
N ASN A 205 -9.26 31.11 1.01
CA ASN A 205 -8.65 32.22 1.76
C ASN A 205 -8.95 33.61 1.17
N GLY A 206 -9.59 33.70 0.00
CA GLY A 206 -9.96 34.96 -0.66
C GLY A 206 -11.29 35.57 -0.21
N LYS A 207 -11.96 35.02 0.81
CA LYS A 207 -13.24 35.52 1.34
C LYS A 207 -13.21 35.76 2.85
N GLU A 208 -12.23 36.51 3.34
CA GLU A 208 -12.41 37.25 4.60
C GLU A 208 -12.05 38.73 4.39
N THR A 209 -13.13 39.53 4.46
CA THR A 209 -13.21 40.95 4.82
C THR A 209 -12.59 42.00 3.90
N ASP A 210 -13.37 42.41 2.90
CA ASP A 210 -13.53 43.85 2.61
C ASP A 210 -14.39 44.46 3.74
N ASN A 211 -13.75 45.12 4.71
CA ASN A 211 -14.41 46.16 5.49
C ASN A 211 -13.35 47.19 5.91
N GLU A 212 -13.14 48.19 5.06
CA GLU A 212 -12.43 49.41 5.42
C GLU A 212 -13.23 50.22 6.45
N GLY A 213 -12.55 50.81 7.43
CA GLY A 213 -13.06 52.01 8.09
C GLY A 213 -12.75 52.20 9.58
N SER A 214 -11.51 52.58 9.88
CA SER A 214 -11.08 53.59 10.89
C SER A 214 -11.67 53.59 12.31
N PHE A 215 -10.81 53.48 13.33
CA PHE A 215 -10.50 54.60 14.25
C PHE A 215 -9.33 54.26 15.20
N ASP A 216 -8.25 55.03 15.01
CA ASP A 216 -7.24 55.62 15.91
C ASP A 216 -6.74 54.93 17.20
N GLU A 217 -5.41 54.80 17.19
CA GLU A 217 -4.39 55.03 18.23
C GLU A 217 -4.80 55.19 19.71
N GLU A 218 -4.17 54.41 20.58
CA GLU A 218 -3.55 54.96 21.81
C GLU A 218 -2.37 54.08 22.29
N GLU A 219 -1.25 54.76 22.54
CA GLU A 219 0.03 54.29 23.11
C GLU A 219 -0.04 53.90 24.59
N GLN A 220 0.98 53.15 25.04
CA GLN A 220 1.68 53.12 26.36
C GLN A 220 1.81 51.66 26.87
N SER A 221 2.96 50.99 26.94
CA SER A 221 4.33 51.24 27.46
C SER A 221 4.60 50.46 28.78
N GLN A 222 5.70 49.69 28.78
CA GLN A 222 6.49 49.16 29.93
C GLN A 222 5.83 48.02 30.75
N SER A 223 6.50 47.00 31.31
CA SER A 223 7.88 46.65 31.68
C SER A 223 7.89 45.13 31.96
N GLY A 224 8.91 44.31 31.61
CA GLY A 224 10.14 44.13 32.40
C GLY A 224 10.00 42.94 33.37
N ASP A 225 10.66 41.80 33.09
CA ASP A 225 11.62 41.12 33.98
C ASP A 225 12.00 39.71 33.49
N GLN A 226 13.29 39.41 33.68
CA GLN A 226 14.02 38.20 33.31
C GLN A 226 14.09 37.20 34.48
N ASP A 227 14.71 36.05 34.18
CA ASP A 227 15.47 35.12 35.04
C ASP A 227 14.80 33.73 35.18
N GLU A 228 15.32 32.68 34.52
CA GLU A 228 16.55 31.88 34.73
C GLU A 228 16.43 30.77 35.81
N GLU A 229 16.95 29.60 35.42
CA GLU A 229 17.44 28.48 36.26
C GLU A 229 16.41 27.61 37.04
N ASN A 230 16.57 26.30 37.25
CA ASN A 230 17.61 25.30 36.95
C ASN A 230 17.05 23.88 37.27
N SER A 231 17.69 22.83 36.71
CA SER A 231 18.07 21.51 37.32
C SER A 231 16.99 20.64 38.03
N GLU A 232 17.02 19.31 38.17
CA GLU A 232 17.86 18.16 37.80
C GLU A 232 17.11 16.89 38.31
N ASP A 233 17.66 15.71 37.99
CA ASP A 233 17.51 14.40 38.64
C ASP A 233 16.30 13.51 38.30
N ALA A 234 16.44 12.31 37.70
CA ALA A 234 17.32 11.13 37.91
C ALA A 234 16.70 10.03 38.80
N SER A 235 16.42 8.88 38.20
CA SER A 235 16.45 7.50 38.74
C SER A 235 15.65 6.59 37.77
N GLY A 236 16.09 5.44 37.27
CA GLY A 236 17.13 4.52 37.72
C GLY A 236 16.49 3.31 38.41
N SER A 237 16.18 2.24 37.68
CA SER A 237 16.29 0.86 38.20
C SER A 237 16.22 -0.19 37.09
N GLU A 238 17.32 -0.91 36.92
CA GLU A 238 17.42 -2.26 36.34
C GLU A 238 16.54 -3.27 37.07
N TYR A 239 16.12 -4.34 36.41
CA TYR A 239 16.23 -5.70 36.97
C TYR A 239 16.24 -6.77 35.86
N LYS A 240 17.34 -7.52 35.81
CA LYS A 240 17.53 -8.88 35.25
C LYS A 240 17.37 -9.89 36.41
N PRO A 241 17.24 -11.22 36.20
CA PRO A 241 17.64 -12.02 35.05
C PRO A 241 16.53 -12.80 34.34
#